data_AF-A0A9X9PZN8-F1
#
_entry.id   AF-A0A9X9PZN8-F1
#
_cell.length_a   1.000
_cell.length_b   1.000
_cell.length_c   1.000
_cell.angle_alpha   90.00
_cell.angle_beta   90.00
_cell.angle_gamma   90.00
#
_symmetry.space_group_name_H-M   'P 1'
#
loop_
_entity.id
_entity.type
_entity.pdbx_description
1 polymer ?
#
loop_
_entity_poly.entity_id
_entity_poly.type
_entity_poly.pdbx_seq_one_letter_code
_entity_poly.pdbx_strand_id
1 'polypeptide(L)'
;MAYPGRRPDNWDIQEDSNCNGIWGVDPKDGIPYEKKFCEGSQPRGIILLGDSAGAHFHISPEWITASQMSLKSFIDLPVALTNELDWPQLSGVTGFLDSISGIKENSVYLRLRKRNHCNHRDYQNISRNGGSSQNLEKFLETLSRNQLLDHPAIVIYAMIGNDVCNGKVDPVPGMTTPEKLYSSIMQTLKYLNSHLPNGSHVILYGLPDGTFLWDNLHNRYYPLGQLNKDVTYAHFYSFLNCLQVSPCRSWMSSNKTLRTLTSERAKQLSNTLKKIAASQKFTNFDLLYVDFDFQEVTEEWRKQGGQPWQLIEPVDGFHPNEVASQLLADRFWKKVQLQWPQVLGKENPFNSQIEQVFGDQGGH
;
A
#
# COMPACT_ATOMS: atom_id res chain seq x y z
N MET A 1 21.18 -9.73 -17.43
CA MET A 1 19.99 -8.85 -17.25
C MET A 1 19.63 -8.96 -15.80
N ALA A 2 19.84 -7.90 -15.01
CA ALA A 2 19.75 -7.94 -13.56
C ALA A 2 18.66 -6.98 -13.05
N TYR A 3 17.76 -7.48 -12.21
CA TYR A 3 16.71 -6.69 -11.55
C TYR A 3 16.07 -7.46 -10.38
N PRO A 4 15.48 -6.77 -9.37
CA PRO A 4 14.81 -7.38 -8.24
C PRO A 4 13.75 -8.43 -8.60
N GLY A 5 13.83 -9.59 -7.95
CA GLY A 5 12.82 -10.65 -8.02
C GLY A 5 12.92 -11.60 -9.23
N ARG A 6 13.95 -11.43 -10.06
CA ARG A 6 14.34 -12.42 -11.07
C ARG A 6 14.79 -13.73 -10.38
N ARG A 7 14.59 -14.88 -11.03
CA ARG A 7 15.25 -16.12 -10.60
C ARG A 7 16.76 -16.02 -10.88
N PRO A 8 17.62 -16.52 -9.98
CA PRO A 8 19.06 -16.32 -10.11
C PRO A 8 19.61 -17.03 -11.36
N ASP A 9 20.44 -16.32 -12.12
CA ASP A 9 21.08 -16.82 -13.32
C ASP A 9 22.29 -17.67 -12.94
N ASN A 10 22.20 -18.99 -13.22
CA ASN A 10 23.22 -19.95 -12.84
C ASN A 10 23.62 -19.86 -11.35
N TRP A 11 22.64 -19.61 -10.47
CA TRP A 11 22.85 -19.43 -9.02
C TRP A 11 23.79 -18.28 -8.65
N ASP A 12 23.85 -17.24 -9.48
CA ASP A 12 24.55 -15.98 -9.22
C ASP A 12 26.03 -16.17 -8.86
N ILE A 13 26.69 -17.13 -9.51
CA ILE A 13 28.10 -17.49 -9.25
C ILE A 13 29.05 -16.30 -9.50
N GLN A 14 28.76 -15.47 -10.51
CA GLN A 14 29.65 -14.38 -10.96
C GLN A 14 29.07 -12.99 -10.71
N GLU A 15 27.74 -12.86 -10.69
CA GLU A 15 27.02 -11.59 -10.60
C GLU A 15 25.71 -11.82 -9.86
N ASP A 16 25.31 -10.85 -9.04
CA ASP A 16 23.99 -10.78 -8.41
C ASP A 16 22.94 -10.36 -9.47
N SER A 17 22.25 -11.36 -10.03
CA SER A 17 21.31 -11.16 -11.15
C SER A 17 19.91 -10.78 -10.69
N ASN A 18 19.60 -10.97 -9.41
CA ASN A 18 18.30 -10.64 -8.83
C ASN A 18 18.35 -9.49 -7.82
N CYS A 19 19.51 -8.86 -7.67
CA CYS A 19 19.78 -7.68 -6.85
C CYS A 19 19.51 -7.87 -5.35
N ASN A 20 19.43 -9.11 -4.86
CA ASN A 20 19.15 -9.40 -3.46
C ASN A 20 20.41 -9.36 -2.57
N GLY A 21 21.59 -9.09 -3.14
CA GLY A 21 22.87 -8.99 -2.45
C GLY A 21 23.55 -10.32 -2.15
N ILE A 22 22.98 -11.45 -2.55
CA ILE A 22 23.49 -12.81 -2.30
C ILE A 22 24.01 -13.39 -3.63
N TRP A 23 25.32 -13.59 -3.70
CA TRP A 23 25.98 -14.09 -4.91
C TRP A 23 27.35 -14.68 -4.57
N GLY A 24 28.01 -15.27 -5.57
CA GLY A 24 29.32 -15.89 -5.41
C GLY A 24 29.25 -17.31 -4.86
N VAL A 25 30.41 -17.83 -4.48
CA VAL A 25 30.61 -19.24 -4.10
C VAL A 25 31.25 -19.34 -2.72
N ASP A 26 30.72 -20.22 -1.88
CA ASP A 26 31.33 -20.50 -0.59
C ASP A 26 32.66 -21.25 -0.79
N PRO A 27 33.81 -20.68 -0.39
CA PRO A 27 35.11 -21.32 -0.61
C PRO A 27 35.29 -22.60 0.20
N LYS A 28 34.45 -22.88 1.21
CA LYS A 28 34.58 -24.08 2.06
C LYS A 28 34.13 -25.35 1.35
N ASP A 29 33.11 -25.28 0.51
CA ASP A 29 32.50 -26.44 -0.14
C ASP A 29 32.23 -26.25 -1.64
N GLY A 30 32.51 -25.07 -2.19
CA GLY A 30 32.35 -24.77 -3.61
C GLY A 30 30.89 -24.60 -4.05
N ILE A 31 29.94 -24.48 -3.11
CA ILE A 31 28.51 -24.32 -3.43
C ILE A 31 28.17 -22.82 -3.57
N PRO A 32 27.45 -22.40 -4.63
CA PRO A 32 26.98 -21.01 -4.76
C PRO A 32 26.13 -20.60 -3.56
N TYR A 33 26.34 -19.39 -3.03
CA TYR A 33 25.61 -18.93 -1.84
C TYR A 33 24.10 -18.83 -2.08
N GLU A 34 23.70 -18.32 -3.25
CA GLU A 34 22.28 -18.21 -3.64
C GLU A 34 21.60 -19.58 -3.71
N LYS A 35 22.32 -20.60 -4.20
CA LYS A 35 21.86 -21.98 -4.14
C LYS A 35 21.71 -22.46 -2.70
N LYS A 36 22.76 -22.30 -1.89
CA LYS A 36 22.81 -22.80 -0.51
C LYS A 36 21.73 -22.18 0.38
N PHE A 37 21.51 -20.87 0.26
CA PHE A 37 20.69 -20.11 1.18
C PHE A 37 19.26 -19.86 0.67
N CYS A 38 19.04 -19.85 -0.65
CA CYS A 38 17.75 -19.47 -1.22
C CYS A 38 17.02 -20.60 -1.96
N GLU A 39 17.71 -21.66 -2.41
CA GLU A 39 17.05 -22.84 -3.01
C GLU A 39 16.05 -23.47 -2.02
N GLY A 40 14.82 -23.70 -2.46
CA GLY A 40 13.76 -24.25 -1.61
C GLY A 40 13.14 -23.30 -0.59
N SER A 41 13.69 -22.09 -0.39
CA SER A 41 13.13 -21.07 0.52
C SER A 41 11.85 -20.40 -0.01
N GLN A 42 11.55 -20.62 -1.30
CA GLN A 42 10.42 -20.04 -2.04
C GLN A 42 10.33 -18.51 -1.98
N PRO A 43 11.36 -17.78 -2.47
CA PRO A 43 11.35 -16.32 -2.55
C PRO A 43 10.13 -15.80 -3.33
N ARG A 44 9.64 -14.63 -2.94
CA ARG A 44 8.52 -13.96 -3.59
C ARG A 44 8.55 -12.45 -3.37
N GLY A 45 8.10 -11.71 -4.37
CA GLY A 45 7.99 -10.26 -4.30
C GLY A 45 6.68 -9.79 -3.67
N ILE A 46 6.65 -8.51 -3.30
CA ILE A 46 5.43 -7.79 -2.92
C ILE A 46 5.12 -6.70 -3.96
N ILE A 47 3.92 -6.73 -4.53
CA ILE A 47 3.46 -5.78 -5.52
C ILE A 47 2.18 -5.13 -5.00
N LEU A 48 2.15 -3.80 -4.95
CA LEU A 48 0.94 -3.04 -4.67
C LEU A 48 0.37 -2.48 -5.97
N LEU A 49 -0.90 -2.76 -6.25
CA LEU A 49 -1.71 -2.03 -7.22
C LEU A 49 -2.61 -1.08 -6.42
N GLY A 50 -2.25 0.18 -6.32
CA GLY A 50 -2.87 1.09 -5.36
C GLY A 50 -3.24 2.47 -5.90
N ASP A 51 -3.83 3.26 -5.01
CA ASP A 51 -4.12 4.66 -5.20
C ASP A 51 -3.18 5.56 -4.36
N SER A 52 -3.56 6.81 -4.13
CA SER A 52 -2.81 7.77 -3.32
C SER A 52 -2.52 7.29 -1.90
N ALA A 53 -3.43 6.54 -1.27
CA ALA A 53 -3.20 6.00 0.06
C ALA A 53 -2.15 4.86 0.04
N GLY A 54 -2.13 4.07 -1.03
CA GLY A 54 -1.12 3.03 -1.26
C GLY A 54 0.27 3.58 -1.57
N ALA A 55 0.34 4.68 -2.31
CA ALA A 55 1.58 5.43 -2.56
C ALA A 55 2.04 6.25 -1.34
N HIS A 56 1.20 6.36 -0.32
CA HIS A 56 1.38 7.23 0.84
C HIS A 56 1.54 8.70 0.44
N PHE A 57 0.51 9.24 -0.21
CA PHE A 57 0.38 10.68 -0.43
C PHE A 57 0.46 11.44 0.89
N HIS A 58 1.38 12.39 0.98
CA HIS A 58 1.57 13.21 2.17
C HIS A 58 2.07 14.60 1.79
N ILE A 59 1.37 15.61 2.30
CA ILE A 59 1.84 17.00 2.31
C ILE A 59 2.23 17.32 3.74
N SER A 60 3.49 17.71 3.94
CA SER A 60 3.99 18.00 5.29
C SER A 60 3.30 19.24 5.89
N PRO A 61 2.74 19.15 7.10
CA PRO A 61 2.16 20.30 7.79
C PRO A 61 3.22 21.36 8.12
N GLU A 62 4.50 21.00 8.21
CA GLU A 62 5.62 21.93 8.41
C GLU A 62 5.78 22.92 7.23
N TRP A 63 5.31 22.56 6.04
CA TRP A 63 5.34 23.45 4.87
C TRP A 63 4.31 24.59 4.95
N ILE A 64 3.26 24.44 5.75
CA ILE A 64 2.13 25.38 5.80
C ILE A 64 1.85 25.95 7.21
N THR A 65 2.47 25.40 8.25
CA THR A 65 2.26 25.85 9.63
C THR A 65 3.32 26.89 10.02
N ALA A 66 3.01 28.18 9.79
CA ALA A 66 3.95 29.29 9.99
C ALA A 66 4.58 29.35 11.39
N SER A 67 3.88 28.93 12.45
CA SER A 67 4.40 28.95 13.83
C SER A 67 5.59 28.03 14.08
N GLN A 68 5.83 27.04 13.22
CA GLN A 68 6.95 26.10 13.30
C GLN A 68 7.81 26.06 12.02
N MET A 69 7.50 26.93 11.06
CA MET A 69 8.16 26.97 9.75
C MET A 69 9.61 27.44 9.89
N SER A 70 10.53 26.76 9.21
CA SER A 70 11.95 27.11 9.16
C SER A 70 12.55 26.70 7.81
N LEU A 71 13.83 27.05 7.56
CA LEU A 71 14.55 26.56 6.39
C LEU A 71 14.55 25.03 6.29
N LYS A 72 14.59 24.33 7.45
CA LYS A 72 14.58 22.87 7.51
C LYS A 72 13.25 22.26 7.05
N SER A 73 12.16 23.02 7.13
CA SER A 73 10.83 22.54 6.76
C SER A 73 10.74 22.14 5.29
N PHE A 74 11.56 22.71 4.41
CA PHE A 74 11.43 22.54 2.95
C PHE A 74 12.56 21.70 2.32
N ILE A 75 13.39 21.04 3.12
CA ILE A 75 14.53 20.24 2.61
C ILE A 75 14.03 19.08 1.73
N ASP A 76 12.88 18.52 2.10
CA ASP A 76 12.27 17.35 1.51
C ASP A 76 11.28 17.68 0.38
N LEU A 77 10.85 18.95 0.27
CA LEU A 77 9.90 19.42 -0.72
C LEU A 77 10.29 19.07 -2.18
N PRO A 78 11.56 19.23 -2.64
CA PRO A 78 11.91 18.85 -4.00
C PRO A 78 11.70 17.36 -4.28
N VAL A 79 12.06 16.48 -3.33
CA VAL A 79 11.89 15.03 -3.46
C VAL A 79 10.41 14.68 -3.51
N ALA A 80 9.62 15.28 -2.62
CA ALA A 80 8.17 15.09 -2.60
C ALA A 80 7.55 15.51 -3.94
N LEU A 81 7.89 16.68 -4.47
CA LEU A 81 7.37 17.17 -5.75
C LEU A 81 7.72 16.23 -6.92
N THR A 82 8.95 15.71 -6.97
CA THR A 82 9.37 14.76 -8.02
C THR A 82 8.72 13.39 -7.89
N ASN A 83 8.22 13.04 -6.70
CA ASN A 83 7.46 11.83 -6.42
C ASN A 83 5.94 12.07 -6.42
N GLU A 84 5.45 13.16 -7.03
CA GLU A 84 4.01 13.47 -7.09
C GLU A 84 3.35 13.65 -5.70
N LEU A 85 4.15 14.03 -4.68
CA LEU A 85 3.80 14.12 -3.25
C LEU A 85 3.54 12.77 -2.56
N ASP A 86 3.95 11.69 -3.21
CA ASP A 86 3.89 10.33 -2.66
C ASP A 86 5.19 9.95 -1.94
N TRP A 87 5.06 9.11 -0.92
CA TRP A 87 6.15 8.62 -0.08
C TRP A 87 6.16 7.10 -0.01
N PRO A 88 6.26 6.38 -1.15
CA PRO A 88 6.15 4.92 -1.19
C PRO A 88 7.24 4.22 -0.36
N GLN A 89 8.40 4.88 -0.17
CA GLN A 89 9.50 4.43 0.69
C GLN A 89 9.18 4.41 2.19
N LEU A 90 8.07 5.03 2.61
CA LEU A 90 7.53 5.03 3.99
C LEU A 90 6.15 4.36 4.08
N SER A 91 5.58 3.90 2.96
CA SER A 91 4.25 3.28 2.92
C SER A 91 4.16 1.98 3.74
N GLY A 92 2.96 1.64 4.20
CA GLY A 92 2.70 0.39 4.92
C GLY A 92 2.93 -0.88 4.08
N VAL A 93 2.88 -0.81 2.76
CA VAL A 93 3.09 -2.02 1.93
C VAL A 93 4.54 -2.16 1.49
N THR A 94 5.13 -1.11 0.90
CA THR A 94 6.46 -1.18 0.25
C THR A 94 7.53 -0.34 0.94
N GLY A 95 7.22 0.30 2.07
CA GLY A 95 8.19 1.14 2.75
C GLY A 95 9.43 0.38 3.21
N PHE A 96 10.59 0.98 3.10
CA PHE A 96 11.89 0.39 3.43
C PHE A 96 12.76 1.31 4.28
N LEU A 97 12.41 2.59 4.40
CA LEU A 97 13.07 3.52 5.32
C LEU A 97 12.54 3.36 6.74
N ASP A 98 13.34 3.82 7.71
CA ASP A 98 12.90 3.92 9.10
C ASP A 98 11.69 4.85 9.22
N SER A 99 10.71 4.42 10.02
CA SER A 99 9.48 5.18 10.21
C SER A 99 9.74 6.53 10.89
N ILE A 100 9.15 7.60 10.35
CA ILE A 100 9.25 8.95 10.94
C ILE A 100 8.43 9.00 12.23
N SER A 101 7.29 8.32 12.26
CA SER A 101 6.39 8.27 13.42
C SER A 101 6.95 7.50 14.64
N GLY A 102 8.02 6.73 14.47
CA GLY A 102 8.67 5.97 15.56
C GLY A 102 7.86 4.78 16.08
N ILE A 103 6.82 4.34 15.35
CA ILE A 103 6.08 3.11 15.66
C ILE A 103 6.92 1.88 15.33
N LYS A 104 6.62 0.76 16.00
CA LYS A 104 7.40 -0.49 15.86
C LYS A 104 6.96 -1.32 14.65
N GLU A 105 5.76 -1.07 14.16
CA GLU A 105 5.18 -1.75 13.02
C GLU A 105 5.92 -1.35 11.74
N ASN A 106 6.42 -2.34 11.03
CA ASN A 106 7.07 -2.18 9.72
C ASN A 106 6.15 -2.56 8.57
N SER A 107 6.55 -2.17 7.37
CA SER A 107 5.84 -2.46 6.12
C SER A 107 5.71 -3.96 5.84
N VAL A 108 4.79 -4.31 4.94
CA VAL A 108 4.65 -5.69 4.44
C VAL A 108 5.96 -6.17 3.79
N TYR A 109 6.63 -5.33 3.00
CA TYR A 109 7.93 -5.62 2.40
C TYR A 109 8.97 -6.01 3.46
N LEU A 110 9.20 -5.16 4.47
CA LEU A 110 10.23 -5.43 5.48
C LEU A 110 9.91 -6.68 6.31
N ARG A 111 8.63 -6.99 6.53
CA ARG A 111 8.21 -8.25 7.18
C ARG A 111 8.48 -9.46 6.29
N LEU A 112 8.27 -9.34 4.98
CA LEU A 112 8.56 -10.39 4.00
C LEU A 112 10.07 -10.63 3.85
N ARG A 113 10.87 -9.56 3.81
CA ARG A 113 12.34 -9.61 3.87
C ARG A 113 12.82 -10.23 5.18
N LYS A 114 12.26 -9.84 6.32
CA LYS A 114 12.61 -10.43 7.63
C LYS A 114 12.32 -11.92 7.69
N ARG A 115 11.23 -12.38 7.07
CA ARG A 115 10.86 -13.79 7.01
C ARG A 115 11.81 -14.60 6.12
N ASN A 116 12.23 -14.02 5.00
CA ASN A 116 13.23 -14.62 4.11
C ASN A 116 14.07 -13.52 3.46
N HIS A 117 15.35 -13.43 3.83
CA HIS A 117 16.27 -12.40 3.37
C HIS A 117 16.57 -12.45 1.87
N CYS A 118 16.30 -13.58 1.21
CA CYS A 118 16.38 -13.68 -0.26
C CYS A 118 15.36 -12.79 -0.99
N ASN A 119 14.36 -12.24 -0.29
CA ASN A 119 13.36 -11.31 -0.85
C ASN A 119 13.83 -9.84 -0.84
N HIS A 120 15.09 -9.57 -0.49
CA HIS A 120 15.63 -8.22 -0.45
C HIS A 120 15.43 -7.50 -1.79
N ARG A 121 14.96 -6.24 -1.73
CA ARG A 121 14.57 -5.34 -2.82
C ARG A 121 13.41 -5.77 -3.71
N ASP A 122 12.81 -6.95 -3.50
CA ASP A 122 11.71 -7.44 -4.33
C ASP A 122 10.34 -6.81 -3.93
N TYR A 123 10.24 -5.48 -4.08
CA TYR A 123 9.02 -4.71 -3.88
C TYR A 123 8.70 -3.84 -5.09
N GLN A 124 7.41 -3.65 -5.38
CA GLN A 124 6.93 -2.73 -6.42
C GLN A 124 5.70 -2.00 -5.91
N ASN A 125 5.73 -0.66 -5.94
CA ASN A 125 4.57 0.16 -5.67
C ASN A 125 4.02 0.71 -6.99
N ILE A 126 3.04 0.00 -7.57
CA ILE A 126 2.36 0.38 -8.81
C ILE A 126 1.08 1.13 -8.42
N SER A 127 1.27 2.29 -7.80
CA SER A 127 0.18 3.15 -7.36
C SER A 127 0.24 4.50 -8.05
N ARG A 128 -0.93 5.14 -8.16
CA ARG A 128 -1.04 6.51 -8.66
C ARG A 128 -2.08 7.30 -7.88
N ASN A 129 -1.80 8.58 -7.68
CA ASN A 129 -2.82 9.53 -7.26
C ASN A 129 -4.01 9.49 -8.23
N GLY A 130 -5.22 9.26 -7.69
CA GLY A 130 -6.43 9.04 -8.48
C GLY A 130 -6.62 7.63 -9.05
N GLY A 131 -5.77 6.66 -8.68
CA GLY A 131 -5.92 5.25 -9.05
C GLY A 131 -7.28 4.67 -8.65
N SER A 132 -7.96 3.99 -9.56
CA SER A 132 -9.26 3.36 -9.36
C SER A 132 -9.39 2.10 -10.21
N SER A 133 -10.45 1.31 -9.98
CA SER A 133 -10.73 0.17 -10.85
C SER A 133 -10.90 0.57 -12.33
N GLN A 134 -11.40 1.78 -12.59
CA GLN A 134 -11.73 2.26 -13.94
C GLN A 134 -10.51 2.77 -14.73
N ASN A 135 -9.37 3.00 -14.09
CA ASN A 135 -8.20 3.59 -14.75
C ASN A 135 -6.90 2.83 -14.50
N LEU A 136 -6.90 1.77 -13.68
CA LEU A 136 -5.74 0.93 -13.43
C LEU A 136 -5.12 0.40 -14.74
N GLU A 137 -5.94 0.04 -15.73
CA GLU A 137 -5.46 -0.44 -17.03
C GLU A 137 -4.46 0.52 -17.71
N LYS A 138 -4.55 1.83 -17.42
CA LYS A 138 -3.68 2.84 -18.04
C LYS A 138 -2.24 2.80 -17.54
N PHE A 139 -2.00 2.15 -16.41
CA PHE A 139 -0.67 2.05 -15.81
C PHE A 139 -0.35 0.65 -15.30
N LEU A 140 -1.25 -0.32 -15.44
CA LEU A 140 -1.02 -1.72 -15.07
C LEU A 140 0.17 -2.33 -15.81
N GLU A 141 0.43 -1.88 -17.04
CA GLU A 141 1.58 -2.31 -17.86
C GLU A 141 2.94 -1.89 -17.29
N THR A 142 2.98 -1.02 -16.28
CA THR A 142 4.22 -0.67 -15.56
C THR A 142 4.63 -1.74 -14.55
N LEU A 143 3.77 -2.73 -14.28
CA LEU A 143 4.11 -3.90 -13.48
C LEU A 143 5.24 -4.69 -14.15
N SER A 144 6.34 -4.91 -13.43
CA SER A 144 7.47 -5.69 -13.94
C SER A 144 7.48 -7.09 -13.33
N ARG A 145 6.92 -8.05 -14.05
CA ARG A 145 7.06 -9.47 -13.70
C ARG A 145 7.00 -10.36 -14.94
N ASN A 146 8.04 -11.15 -15.14
CA ASN A 146 8.10 -12.14 -16.19
C ASN A 146 7.64 -13.50 -15.68
N GLN A 147 6.62 -14.06 -16.32
CA GLN A 147 5.99 -15.31 -15.91
C GLN A 147 6.96 -16.51 -15.80
N LEU A 148 8.00 -16.56 -16.63
CA LEU A 148 8.94 -17.69 -16.68
C LEU A 148 10.23 -17.43 -15.92
N LEU A 149 10.70 -16.18 -15.93
CA LEU A 149 12.03 -15.83 -15.44
C LEU A 149 12.05 -15.30 -14.01
N ASP A 150 10.90 -14.87 -13.48
CA ASP A 150 10.85 -14.26 -12.16
C ASP A 150 10.28 -15.20 -11.09
N HIS A 151 10.50 -14.85 -9.84
CA HIS A 151 9.83 -15.48 -8.70
C HIS A 151 8.34 -15.09 -8.65
N PRO A 152 7.47 -15.91 -8.04
CA PRO A 152 6.09 -15.52 -7.77
C PRO A 152 5.98 -14.22 -6.97
N ALA A 153 4.81 -13.60 -6.95
CA ALA A 153 4.56 -12.38 -6.19
C ALA A 153 3.27 -12.46 -5.37
N ILE A 154 3.25 -11.75 -4.25
CA ILE A 154 2.02 -11.35 -3.55
C ILE A 154 1.60 -10.01 -4.17
N VAL A 155 0.43 -9.97 -4.79
CA VAL A 155 -0.14 -8.75 -5.36
C VAL A 155 -1.31 -8.29 -4.49
N ILE A 156 -1.23 -7.09 -3.95
CA ILE A 156 -2.32 -6.44 -3.22
C ILE A 156 -3.01 -5.47 -4.18
N TYR A 157 -4.29 -5.70 -4.45
CA TYR A 157 -5.15 -4.73 -5.14
C TYR A 157 -5.84 -3.86 -4.08
N ALA A 158 -5.51 -2.57 -4.03
CA ALA A 158 -5.98 -1.63 -3.02
C ALA A 158 -6.43 -0.30 -3.64
N MET A 159 -7.46 -0.35 -4.51
CA MET A 159 -8.19 0.84 -4.95
C MET A 159 -9.27 1.17 -3.90
N ILE A 160 -8.89 1.95 -2.89
CA ILE A 160 -9.63 2.07 -1.63
C ILE A 160 -10.39 3.40 -1.49
N GLY A 161 -10.48 4.22 -2.53
CA GLY A 161 -11.27 5.45 -2.47
C GLY A 161 -11.91 5.88 -3.77
N ASN A 162 -11.11 6.00 -4.84
CA ASN A 162 -11.51 6.74 -6.05
C ASN A 162 -12.68 6.14 -6.85
N ASP A 163 -13.07 4.89 -6.56
CA ASP A 163 -14.31 4.30 -7.10
C ASP A 163 -15.59 4.93 -6.50
N VAL A 164 -15.50 5.58 -5.33
CA VAL A 164 -16.61 6.32 -4.68
C VAL A 164 -16.29 7.79 -4.38
N CYS A 165 -15.02 8.18 -4.48
CA CYS A 165 -14.54 9.53 -4.23
C CYS A 165 -14.36 10.32 -5.53
N ASN A 166 -14.94 11.52 -5.59
CA ASN A 166 -14.75 12.49 -6.66
C ASN A 166 -15.17 13.91 -6.22
N GLY A 167 -14.77 14.93 -6.98
CA GLY A 167 -15.03 16.35 -6.69
C GLY A 167 -16.30 16.95 -7.32
N LYS A 168 -17.07 16.19 -8.11
CA LYS A 168 -18.23 16.70 -8.88
C LYS A 168 -19.33 17.21 -7.95
N VAL A 169 -20.10 18.21 -8.39
CA VAL A 169 -21.21 18.80 -7.59
C VAL A 169 -22.19 17.74 -7.08
N ASP A 170 -22.62 16.85 -7.97
CA ASP A 170 -23.36 15.64 -7.62
C ASP A 170 -22.43 14.42 -7.80
N PRO A 171 -21.84 13.89 -6.71
CA PRO A 171 -20.81 12.86 -6.82
C PRO A 171 -21.38 11.45 -6.95
N VAL A 172 -22.67 11.22 -6.62
CA VAL A 172 -23.27 9.87 -6.57
C VAL A 172 -23.33 9.20 -7.95
N PRO A 173 -23.76 9.88 -9.04
CA PRO A 173 -23.70 9.32 -10.39
C PRO A 173 -22.27 9.08 -10.89
N GLY A 174 -21.28 9.76 -10.29
CA GLY A 174 -19.87 9.59 -10.61
C GLY A 174 -19.23 8.34 -10.00
N MET A 175 -19.87 7.72 -9.01
CA MET A 175 -19.33 6.53 -8.34
C MET A 175 -19.47 5.28 -9.22
N THR A 176 -18.44 4.43 -9.21
CA THR A 176 -18.43 3.12 -9.87
C THR A 176 -19.61 2.27 -9.38
N THR A 177 -20.27 1.56 -10.30
CA THR A 177 -21.32 0.59 -9.95
C THR A 177 -20.72 -0.80 -9.71
N PRO A 178 -21.38 -1.69 -8.95
CA PRO A 178 -20.91 -3.06 -8.76
C PRO A 178 -20.58 -3.81 -10.06
N GLU A 179 -21.38 -3.61 -11.11
CA GLU A 179 -21.22 -4.27 -12.42
C GLU A 179 -19.98 -3.75 -13.15
N LYS A 180 -19.76 -2.43 -13.13
CA LYS A 180 -18.56 -1.81 -13.71
C LYS A 180 -17.30 -2.22 -12.97
N LEU A 181 -17.36 -2.26 -11.64
CA LEU A 181 -16.26 -2.75 -10.81
C LEU A 181 -15.94 -4.20 -11.18
N TYR A 182 -16.95 -5.08 -11.23
CA TYR A 182 -16.75 -6.47 -11.59
C TYR A 182 -16.04 -6.61 -12.95
N SER A 183 -16.50 -5.89 -13.97
CA SER A 183 -15.88 -5.93 -15.30
C SER A 183 -14.40 -5.50 -15.26
N SER A 184 -14.11 -4.40 -14.57
CA SER A 184 -12.76 -3.83 -14.51
C SER A 184 -11.79 -4.72 -13.73
N ILE A 185 -12.27 -5.33 -12.63
CA ILE A 185 -11.50 -6.30 -11.85
C ILE A 185 -11.23 -7.57 -12.66
N MET A 186 -12.21 -8.09 -13.38
CA MET A 186 -12.00 -9.28 -14.21
C MET A 186 -10.99 -9.05 -15.34
N GLN A 187 -10.96 -7.85 -15.92
CA GLN A 187 -9.93 -7.47 -16.89
C GLN A 187 -8.54 -7.44 -16.25
N THR A 188 -8.42 -6.80 -15.08
CA THR A 188 -7.17 -6.74 -14.30
C THR A 188 -6.66 -8.14 -13.95
N LEU A 189 -7.52 -9.02 -13.42
CA LEU A 189 -7.13 -10.36 -13.01
C LEU A 189 -6.71 -11.25 -14.19
N LYS A 190 -7.36 -11.09 -15.36
CA LYS A 190 -6.94 -11.78 -16.60
C LYS A 190 -5.55 -11.32 -17.04
N TYR A 191 -5.27 -10.02 -16.98
CA TYR A 191 -3.95 -9.47 -17.27
C TYR A 191 -2.90 -10.04 -16.31
N LEU A 192 -3.17 -10.02 -15.00
CA LEU A 192 -2.27 -10.59 -14.01
C LEU A 192 -1.99 -12.08 -14.27
N ASN A 193 -2.99 -12.84 -14.72
CA ASN A 193 -2.81 -14.28 -14.95
C ASN A 193 -1.87 -14.57 -16.12
N SER A 194 -1.72 -13.66 -17.09
CA SER A 194 -0.76 -13.83 -18.19
C SER A 194 0.65 -13.33 -17.87
N HIS A 195 0.85 -12.61 -16.76
CA HIS A 195 2.14 -11.99 -16.41
C HIS A 195 2.78 -12.61 -15.16
N LEU A 196 1.96 -12.99 -14.16
CA LEU A 196 2.47 -13.53 -12.91
C LEU A 196 2.98 -14.97 -13.09
N PRO A 197 4.15 -15.31 -12.52
CA PRO A 197 4.59 -16.70 -12.39
C PRO A 197 3.60 -17.53 -11.57
N ASN A 198 3.48 -18.81 -11.91
CA ASN A 198 2.66 -19.74 -11.15
C ASN A 198 3.11 -19.81 -9.68
N GLY A 199 2.14 -19.91 -8.77
CA GLY A 199 2.36 -19.85 -7.32
C GLY A 199 2.28 -18.44 -6.74
N SER A 200 1.80 -17.46 -7.52
CA SER A 200 1.55 -16.11 -7.03
C SER A 200 0.25 -16.06 -6.21
N HIS A 201 0.03 -14.95 -5.50
CA HIS A 201 -1.18 -14.74 -4.70
C HIS A 201 -1.72 -13.33 -4.93
N VAL A 202 -3.00 -13.20 -5.26
CA VAL A 202 -3.65 -11.89 -5.42
C VAL A 202 -4.64 -11.69 -4.28
N ILE A 203 -4.56 -10.53 -3.62
CA ILE A 203 -5.42 -10.18 -2.49
C ILE A 203 -6.19 -8.90 -2.84
N LEU A 204 -7.51 -9.01 -2.90
CA LEU A 204 -8.41 -7.88 -3.11
C LEU A 204 -8.73 -7.22 -1.77
N TYR A 205 -8.42 -5.93 -1.63
CA TYR A 205 -8.77 -5.16 -0.46
C TYR A 205 -10.15 -4.51 -0.62
N GLY A 206 -10.99 -4.60 0.41
CA GLY A 206 -12.26 -3.87 0.46
C GLY A 206 -12.05 -2.36 0.52
N LEU A 207 -13.11 -1.60 0.22
CA LEU A 207 -13.15 -0.16 0.43
C LEU A 207 -13.50 0.17 1.91
N PRO A 208 -13.00 1.28 2.46
CA PRO A 208 -13.31 1.77 3.79
C PRO A 208 -14.76 2.24 3.92
N ASP A 209 -15.23 2.30 5.17
CA ASP A 209 -16.30 3.23 5.55
C ASP A 209 -15.67 4.58 5.95
N GLY A 210 -15.60 5.52 5.01
CA GLY A 210 -14.98 6.82 5.21
C GLY A 210 -15.75 7.81 6.09
N THR A 211 -16.87 7.43 6.70
CA THR A 211 -17.64 8.31 7.62
C THR A 211 -16.81 8.78 8.82
N PHE A 212 -15.82 7.98 9.23
CA PHE A 212 -14.91 8.30 10.33
C PHE A 212 -14.15 9.62 10.14
N LEU A 213 -13.89 10.03 8.89
CA LEU A 213 -13.16 11.26 8.59
C LEU A 213 -13.91 12.48 9.13
N TRP A 214 -15.16 12.68 8.70
CA TRP A 214 -16.00 13.77 9.16
C TRP A 214 -16.18 13.70 10.68
N ASP A 215 -16.52 12.52 11.20
CA ASP A 215 -16.86 12.34 12.60
C ASP A 215 -15.70 12.70 13.56
N ASN A 216 -14.45 12.49 13.13
CA ASN A 216 -13.27 12.78 13.95
C ASN A 216 -12.56 14.10 13.62
N LEU A 217 -12.80 14.72 12.46
CA LEU A 217 -12.09 15.93 12.03
C LEU A 217 -12.92 17.20 12.01
N HIS A 218 -14.24 17.15 11.78
CA HIS A 218 -15.02 18.34 11.40
C HIS A 218 -14.90 19.53 12.38
N ASN A 219 -14.78 19.28 13.69
CA ASN A 219 -14.61 20.31 14.73
C ASN A 219 -13.14 20.65 15.07
N ARG A 220 -12.17 19.93 14.50
CA ARG A 220 -10.74 20.16 14.75
C ARG A 220 -10.22 21.26 13.84
N TYR A 221 -9.22 22.01 14.32
CA TYR A 221 -8.56 23.03 13.52
C TYR A 221 -7.66 22.39 12.45
N TYR A 222 -7.85 22.86 11.21
CA TYR A 222 -6.98 22.58 10.08
C TYR A 222 -5.61 23.27 10.30
N PRO A 223 -4.46 22.78 9.80
CA PRO A 223 -3.14 23.38 10.04
C PRO A 223 -3.09 24.90 9.86
N LEU A 224 -3.64 25.44 8.75
CA LEU A 224 -3.69 26.90 8.52
C LEU A 224 -4.55 27.67 9.54
N GLY A 225 -5.49 27.00 10.21
CA GLY A 225 -6.36 27.59 11.23
C GLY A 225 -5.88 27.41 12.67
N GLN A 226 -4.76 26.72 12.90
CA GLN A 226 -4.31 26.41 14.26
C GLN A 226 -3.85 27.65 15.04
N LEU A 227 -3.19 28.61 14.37
CA LEU A 227 -2.64 29.82 14.99
C LEU A 227 -3.76 30.71 15.57
N ASN A 228 -4.78 30.98 14.76
CA ASN A 228 -5.85 31.92 15.11
C ASN A 228 -7.15 31.23 15.53
N LYS A 229 -7.20 29.88 15.48
CA LYS A 229 -8.37 29.07 15.83
C LYS A 229 -9.61 29.42 15.00
N ASP A 230 -9.42 29.64 13.70
CA ASP A 230 -10.42 30.21 12.77
C ASP A 230 -10.80 29.30 11.60
N VAL A 231 -9.97 28.29 11.26
CA VAL A 231 -10.28 27.32 10.19
C VAL A 231 -10.35 25.90 10.74
N THR A 232 -11.54 25.29 10.71
CA THR A 232 -11.74 23.86 11.01
C THR A 232 -11.70 23.02 9.74
N TYR A 233 -11.60 21.69 9.86
CA TYR A 233 -11.78 20.81 8.70
C TYR A 233 -13.15 20.95 8.06
N ALA A 234 -14.22 21.26 8.82
CA ALA A 234 -15.52 21.56 8.22
C ALA A 234 -15.47 22.78 7.29
N HIS A 235 -14.75 23.84 7.68
CA HIS A 235 -14.52 25.01 6.82
C HIS A 235 -13.71 24.62 5.58
N PHE A 236 -12.61 23.88 5.76
CA PHE A 236 -11.74 23.42 4.68
C PHE A 236 -12.49 22.55 3.66
N TYR A 237 -13.26 21.56 4.12
CA TYR A 237 -14.06 20.70 3.25
C TYR A 237 -15.12 21.49 2.48
N SER A 238 -15.80 22.43 3.15
CA SER A 238 -16.79 23.31 2.50
C SER A 238 -16.13 24.13 1.37
N PHE A 239 -14.94 24.68 1.63
CA PHE A 239 -14.16 25.44 0.65
C PHE A 239 -13.79 24.58 -0.57
N LEU A 240 -13.22 23.39 -0.37
CA LEU A 240 -12.87 22.48 -1.47
C LEU A 240 -14.09 22.05 -2.28
N ASN A 241 -15.22 21.78 -1.61
CA ASN A 241 -16.47 21.39 -2.25
C ASN A 241 -17.08 22.53 -3.07
N CYS A 242 -16.94 23.78 -2.62
CA CYS A 242 -17.34 24.96 -3.38
C CYS A 242 -16.55 25.09 -4.68
N LEU A 243 -15.24 24.85 -4.61
CA LEU A 243 -14.32 24.90 -5.74
C LEU A 243 -14.35 23.64 -6.63
N GLN A 244 -15.07 22.59 -6.25
CA GLN A 244 -15.13 21.29 -6.94
C GLN A 244 -13.78 20.57 -7.07
N VAL A 245 -12.88 20.81 -6.13
CA VAL A 245 -11.53 20.20 -6.08
C VAL A 245 -11.34 19.31 -4.86
N SER A 246 -12.42 18.98 -4.15
CA SER A 246 -12.38 18.03 -3.03
C SER A 246 -11.99 16.64 -3.54
N PRO A 247 -11.01 15.95 -2.92
CA PRO A 247 -10.61 14.62 -3.34
C PRO A 247 -11.74 13.60 -3.10
N CYS A 248 -12.58 13.84 -2.09
CA CYS A 248 -13.76 13.03 -1.83
C CYS A 248 -14.91 13.87 -1.29
N ARG A 249 -15.58 14.63 -2.17
CA ARG A 249 -16.74 15.48 -1.80
C ARG A 249 -17.78 14.73 -0.98
N SER A 250 -17.94 13.45 -1.26
CA SER A 250 -19.00 12.61 -0.75
C SER A 250 -18.81 12.24 0.73
N TRP A 251 -17.60 11.87 1.17
CA TRP A 251 -17.27 11.66 2.59
C TRP A 251 -16.84 12.93 3.33
N MET A 252 -16.15 13.86 2.66
CA MET A 252 -15.72 15.15 3.22
C MET A 252 -16.82 16.20 3.08
N SER A 253 -17.99 15.92 3.68
CA SER A 253 -19.17 16.78 3.57
C SER A 253 -19.97 16.80 4.85
N SER A 254 -20.56 17.96 5.18
CA SER A 254 -21.50 18.09 6.30
C SER A 254 -22.81 17.35 6.06
N ASN A 255 -23.15 17.05 4.81
CA ASN A 255 -24.35 16.31 4.45
C ASN A 255 -24.25 14.83 4.84
N LYS A 256 -24.86 14.47 5.98
CA LYS A 256 -24.85 13.10 6.50
C LYS A 256 -25.46 12.09 5.54
N THR A 257 -26.53 12.44 4.84
CA THR A 257 -27.17 11.57 3.84
C THR A 257 -26.19 11.22 2.72
N LEU A 258 -25.43 12.20 2.24
CA LEU A 258 -24.41 11.96 1.22
C LEU A 258 -23.29 11.03 1.72
N ARG A 259 -22.81 11.25 2.95
CA ARG A 259 -21.81 10.36 3.56
C ARG A 259 -22.33 8.92 3.68
N THR A 260 -23.58 8.73 4.11
CA THR A 260 -24.23 7.42 4.21
C THR A 260 -24.33 6.72 2.86
N LEU A 261 -24.82 7.41 1.81
CA LEU A 261 -24.92 6.84 0.46
C LEU A 261 -23.55 6.40 -0.09
N THR A 262 -22.50 7.15 0.25
CA THR A 262 -21.12 6.84 -0.14
C THR A 262 -20.62 5.57 0.52
N SER A 263 -20.79 5.45 1.84
CA SER A 263 -20.42 4.24 2.58
C SER A 263 -21.26 3.03 2.18
N GLU A 264 -22.54 3.22 1.83
CA GLU A 264 -23.37 2.17 1.25
C GLU A 264 -22.82 1.67 -0.09
N ARG A 265 -22.43 2.58 -0.99
CA ARG A 265 -21.78 2.19 -2.25
C ARG A 265 -20.45 1.49 -2.00
N ALA A 266 -19.59 2.01 -1.13
CA ALA A 266 -18.31 1.39 -0.79
C ALA A 266 -18.52 -0.05 -0.30
N LYS A 267 -19.50 -0.29 0.58
CA LYS A 267 -19.88 -1.63 1.04
C LYS A 267 -20.37 -2.54 -0.09
N GLN A 268 -21.16 -2.03 -1.04
CA GLN A 268 -21.58 -2.80 -2.21
C GLN A 268 -20.37 -3.21 -3.07
N LEU A 269 -19.42 -2.30 -3.30
CA LEU A 269 -18.19 -2.55 -4.05
C LEU A 269 -17.29 -3.58 -3.34
N SER A 270 -17.08 -3.44 -2.03
CA SER A 270 -16.37 -4.42 -1.20
C SER A 270 -17.00 -5.81 -1.28
N ASN A 271 -18.33 -5.90 -1.23
CA ASN A 271 -19.04 -7.17 -1.41
C ASN A 271 -18.85 -7.78 -2.80
N THR A 272 -18.74 -6.96 -3.85
CA THR A 272 -18.40 -7.45 -5.19
C THR A 272 -17.01 -8.05 -5.23
N LEU A 273 -16.00 -7.36 -4.68
CA LEU A 273 -14.63 -7.90 -4.58
C LEU A 273 -14.59 -9.23 -3.81
N LYS A 274 -15.32 -9.30 -2.68
CA LYS A 274 -15.46 -10.53 -1.89
C LYS A 274 -16.07 -11.68 -2.68
N LYS A 275 -17.12 -11.41 -3.48
CA LYS A 275 -17.74 -12.41 -4.36
C LYS A 275 -16.80 -12.89 -5.46
N ILE A 276 -16.02 -11.98 -6.05
CA ILE A 276 -15.02 -12.32 -7.07
C ILE A 276 -13.98 -13.28 -6.48
N ALA A 277 -13.38 -12.92 -5.34
CA ALA A 277 -12.38 -13.77 -4.68
C ALA A 277 -12.90 -15.16 -4.29
N ALA A 278 -14.18 -15.26 -3.91
CA ALA A 278 -14.79 -16.54 -3.55
C ALA A 278 -15.12 -17.44 -4.75
N SER A 279 -15.40 -16.87 -5.93
CA SER A 279 -15.98 -17.59 -7.06
C SER A 279 -15.05 -17.77 -8.27
N GLN A 280 -14.13 -16.84 -8.49
CA GLN A 280 -13.26 -16.86 -9.67
C GLN A 280 -11.98 -17.64 -9.38
N LYS A 281 -11.46 -18.31 -10.42
CA LYS A 281 -10.23 -19.11 -10.36
C LYS A 281 -9.32 -18.76 -11.53
N PHE A 282 -8.03 -18.74 -11.25
CA PHE A 282 -6.97 -18.43 -12.19
C PHE A 282 -5.88 -19.50 -12.08
N THR A 283 -5.09 -19.68 -13.13
CA THR A 283 -4.12 -20.78 -13.21
C THR A 283 -2.82 -20.47 -12.48
N ASN A 284 -2.41 -19.20 -12.46
CA ASN A 284 -1.09 -18.80 -11.95
C ASN A 284 -1.12 -18.20 -10.54
N PHE A 285 -2.31 -17.94 -10.00
CA PHE A 285 -2.45 -17.42 -8.65
C PHE A 285 -3.76 -17.84 -7.98
N ASP A 286 -3.70 -17.89 -6.64
CA ASP A 286 -4.90 -17.92 -5.81
C ASP A 286 -5.42 -16.51 -5.57
N LEU A 287 -6.74 -16.39 -5.40
CA LEU A 287 -7.42 -15.12 -5.17
C LEU A 287 -8.05 -15.07 -3.79
N LEU A 288 -7.74 -14.02 -3.03
CA LEU A 288 -8.16 -13.82 -1.66
C LEU A 288 -8.82 -12.44 -1.50
N TYR A 289 -9.54 -12.25 -0.40
CA TYR A 289 -10.17 -10.97 -0.08
C TYR A 289 -9.95 -10.61 1.40
N VAL A 290 -9.65 -9.34 1.64
CA VAL A 290 -9.48 -8.76 2.98
C VAL A 290 -10.32 -7.51 3.10
N ASP A 291 -11.17 -7.43 4.14
CA ASP A 291 -11.90 -6.21 4.47
C ASP A 291 -10.96 -5.08 4.91
N PHE A 292 -11.28 -3.84 4.54
CA PHE A 292 -10.66 -2.64 5.10
C PHE A 292 -11.31 -2.31 6.43
N ASP A 293 -10.81 -2.92 7.49
CA ASP A 293 -11.35 -2.72 8.83
C ASP A 293 -10.62 -1.59 9.56
N PHE A 294 -11.03 -0.35 9.26
CA PHE A 294 -10.48 0.82 9.93
C PHE A 294 -10.95 0.93 11.40
N GLN A 295 -12.07 0.29 11.76
CA GLN A 295 -12.53 0.30 13.15
C GLN A 295 -11.51 -0.43 14.03
N GLU A 296 -11.08 -1.61 13.61
CA GLU A 296 -10.03 -2.35 14.31
C GLU A 296 -8.70 -1.58 14.41
N VAL A 297 -8.32 -0.84 13.36
CA VAL A 297 -7.12 0.03 13.38
C VAL A 297 -7.27 1.15 14.40
N THR A 298 -8.43 1.81 14.45
CA THR A 298 -8.69 2.86 15.45
C THR A 298 -8.74 2.32 16.88
N GLU A 299 -9.24 1.10 17.08
CA GLU A 299 -9.24 0.43 18.38
C GLU A 299 -7.83 0.08 18.84
N GLU A 300 -7.00 -0.44 17.94
CA GLU A 300 -5.60 -0.73 18.23
C GLU A 300 -4.84 0.55 18.61
N TRP A 301 -5.06 1.63 17.86
CA TRP A 301 -4.45 2.91 18.17
C TRP A 301 -4.89 3.48 19.52
N ARG A 302 -6.17 3.33 19.88
CA ARG A 302 -6.69 3.72 21.20
C ARG A 302 -6.05 2.91 22.33
N LYS A 303 -5.79 1.61 22.14
CA LYS A 303 -5.08 0.78 23.14
C LYS A 303 -3.66 1.28 23.39
N GLN A 304 -3.04 1.90 22.38
CA GLN A 304 -1.73 2.53 22.49
C GLN A 304 -1.80 3.97 23.05
N GLY A 305 -2.98 4.44 23.47
CA GLY A 305 -3.20 5.79 24.02
C GLY A 305 -3.49 6.86 22.97
N GLY A 306 -3.60 6.47 21.70
CA GLY A 306 -3.88 7.35 20.59
C GLY A 306 -5.35 7.75 20.42
N GLN A 307 -5.59 8.70 19.53
CA GLN A 307 -6.91 9.21 19.15
C GLN A 307 -7.13 9.05 17.64
N PRO A 308 -8.35 8.72 17.16
CA PRO A 308 -8.58 8.42 15.74
C PRO A 308 -8.17 9.53 14.77
N TRP A 309 -8.31 10.81 15.15
CA TRP A 309 -7.92 11.93 14.30
C TRP A 309 -6.40 11.98 14.00
N GLN A 310 -5.57 11.30 14.80
CA GLN A 310 -4.13 11.22 14.60
C GLN A 310 -3.73 10.19 13.53
N LEU A 311 -4.69 9.47 12.96
CA LEU A 311 -4.48 8.47 11.91
C LEU A 311 -4.74 9.04 10.51
N ILE A 312 -5.05 10.33 10.40
CA ILE A 312 -5.43 10.99 9.16
C ILE A 312 -4.37 12.03 8.82
N GLU A 313 -4.04 12.14 7.54
CA GLU A 313 -3.16 13.17 7.01
C GLU A 313 -3.66 14.58 7.38
N PRO A 314 -2.87 15.40 8.08
CA PRO A 314 -3.36 16.66 8.62
C PRO A 314 -3.62 17.72 7.53
N VAL A 315 -2.94 17.65 6.39
CA VAL A 315 -3.04 18.69 5.35
C VAL A 315 -4.18 18.46 4.37
N ASP A 316 -4.56 17.22 4.09
CA ASP A 316 -5.73 16.92 3.25
C ASP A 316 -6.96 16.51 4.08
N GLY A 317 -6.78 16.04 5.32
CA GLY A 317 -7.87 15.58 6.17
C GLY A 317 -8.65 14.41 5.56
N PHE A 318 -7.99 13.56 4.77
CA PHE A 318 -8.61 12.50 3.99
C PHE A 318 -7.80 11.20 4.02
N HIS A 319 -6.52 11.24 3.63
CA HIS A 319 -5.73 10.02 3.50
C HIS A 319 -5.33 9.44 4.86
N PRO A 320 -5.15 8.12 4.98
CA PRO A 320 -4.48 7.53 6.12
C PRO A 320 -3.01 7.99 6.13
N ASN A 321 -2.52 8.44 7.29
CA ASN A 321 -1.12 8.82 7.42
C ASN A 321 -0.20 7.61 7.61
N GLU A 322 1.10 7.86 7.80
CA GLU A 322 2.11 6.82 8.00
C GLU A 322 1.71 5.82 9.10
N VAL A 323 1.26 6.32 10.27
CA VAL A 323 0.85 5.48 11.40
C VAL A 323 -0.30 4.56 11.01
N ALA A 324 -1.33 5.10 10.39
CA ALA A 324 -2.47 4.32 9.93
C ALA A 324 -2.06 3.28 8.87
N SER A 325 -1.17 3.65 7.95
CA SER A 325 -0.66 2.78 6.89
C SER A 325 0.10 1.57 7.48
N GLN A 326 0.96 1.79 8.48
CA GLN A 326 1.71 0.71 9.13
C GLN A 326 0.82 -0.17 10.04
N LEU A 327 -0.18 0.41 10.73
CA LEU A 327 -1.15 -0.38 11.49
C LEU A 327 -2.01 -1.25 10.56
N LEU A 328 -2.42 -0.73 9.40
CA LEU A 328 -3.10 -1.51 8.37
C LEU A 328 -2.21 -2.67 7.87
N ALA A 329 -0.92 -2.41 7.63
CA ALA A 329 0.05 -3.43 7.23
C ALA A 329 0.22 -4.52 8.30
N ASP A 330 0.25 -4.15 9.58
CA ASP A 330 0.31 -5.11 10.69
C ASP A 330 -0.94 -5.99 10.77
N ARG A 331 -2.14 -5.39 10.65
CA ARG A 331 -3.40 -6.15 10.63
C ARG A 331 -3.46 -7.09 9.42
N PHE A 332 -3.10 -6.59 8.24
CA PHE A 332 -2.99 -7.40 7.04
C PHE A 332 -2.06 -8.60 7.26
N TRP A 333 -0.85 -8.36 7.76
CA TRP A 333 0.13 -9.41 8.01
C TRP A 333 -0.40 -10.47 8.98
N LYS A 334 -0.93 -10.05 10.14
CA LYS A 334 -1.49 -10.96 11.16
C LYS A 334 -2.65 -11.79 10.58
N LYS A 335 -3.53 -11.17 9.80
CA LYS A 335 -4.68 -11.86 9.18
C LYS A 335 -4.24 -12.88 8.14
N VAL A 336 -3.33 -12.51 7.24
CA VAL A 336 -2.80 -13.44 6.22
C VAL A 336 -2.03 -14.57 6.89
N GLN A 337 -1.22 -14.28 7.91
CA GLN A 337 -0.49 -15.31 8.65
C GLN A 337 -1.43 -16.32 9.33
N LEU A 338 -2.56 -15.85 9.86
CA LEU A 338 -3.53 -16.70 10.53
C LEU A 338 -4.38 -17.53 9.56
N GLN A 339 -4.86 -16.92 8.48
CA GLN A 339 -5.85 -17.54 7.59
C GLN A 339 -5.22 -18.24 6.39
N TRP A 340 -4.13 -17.70 5.86
CA TRP A 340 -3.47 -18.17 4.64
C TRP A 340 -1.94 -18.14 4.79
N PRO A 341 -1.36 -18.89 5.75
CA PRO A 341 0.08 -18.85 6.04
C PRO A 341 0.94 -19.18 4.82
N GLN A 342 0.44 -19.97 3.87
CA GLN A 342 1.12 -20.31 2.62
C GLN A 342 1.45 -19.08 1.75
N VAL A 343 0.67 -18.00 1.86
CA VAL A 343 0.89 -16.75 1.11
C VAL A 343 2.21 -16.08 1.49
N LEU A 344 2.61 -16.18 2.75
CA LEU A 344 3.83 -15.56 3.27
C LEU A 344 5.06 -16.46 3.14
N GLY A 345 4.88 -17.73 2.77
CA GLY A 345 5.96 -18.73 2.76
C GLY A 345 6.44 -19.11 4.16
N LYS A 346 7.49 -19.93 4.22
CA LYS A 346 8.15 -20.29 5.47
C LYS A 346 9.23 -19.28 5.84
N GLU A 347 9.60 -19.26 7.11
CA GLU A 347 10.82 -18.57 7.54
C GLU A 347 12.05 -19.29 6.97
N ASN A 348 13.00 -18.53 6.42
CA ASN A 348 14.22 -19.09 5.85
C ASN A 348 15.21 -19.44 6.99
N PRO A 349 15.58 -20.72 7.16
CA PRO A 349 16.50 -21.13 8.23
C PRO A 349 17.92 -20.56 8.06
N PHE A 350 18.25 -20.00 6.90
CA PHE A 350 19.56 -19.43 6.59
C PHE A 350 19.65 -17.91 6.79
N ASN A 351 18.59 -17.24 7.26
CA ASN A 351 18.59 -15.78 7.44
C ASN A 351 19.82 -15.27 8.21
N SER A 352 20.15 -15.89 9.35
CA SER A 352 21.32 -15.48 10.14
C SER A 352 22.66 -15.72 9.43
N GLN A 353 22.74 -16.73 8.56
CA GLN A 353 23.95 -16.97 7.76
C GLN A 353 24.07 -15.96 6.61
N ILE A 354 22.93 -15.57 6.01
CA ILE A 354 22.88 -14.49 5.01
C ILE A 354 23.39 -13.19 5.63
N GLU A 355 22.91 -12.80 6.81
CA GLU A 355 23.38 -11.60 7.51
C GLU A 355 24.87 -11.70 7.86
N GLN A 356 25.34 -12.87 8.28
CA GLN A 356 26.74 -13.06 8.65
C GLN A 356 27.70 -12.93 7.45
N VAL A 357 27.27 -13.35 6.25
CA VAL A 357 28.09 -13.33 5.04
C VAL A 357 27.94 -12.01 4.27
N PHE A 358 26.72 -11.51 4.14
CA PHE A 358 26.36 -10.40 3.26
C PHE A 358 25.95 -9.12 4.00
N GLY A 359 25.89 -9.13 5.34
CA GLY A 359 25.56 -7.96 6.14
C GLY A 359 24.18 -7.40 5.80
N ASP A 360 24.15 -6.15 5.32
CA ASP A 360 22.93 -5.45 4.91
C ASP A 360 22.46 -5.80 3.49
N GLN A 361 23.13 -6.75 2.82
CA GLN A 361 22.87 -7.15 1.44
C GLN A 361 22.99 -5.98 0.43
N GLY A 362 23.73 -4.93 0.78
CA GLY A 362 23.88 -3.73 -0.03
C GLY A 362 22.78 -2.68 0.17
N GLY A 363 21.88 -2.87 1.14
CA GLY A 363 20.89 -1.88 1.57
C GLY A 363 19.58 -1.85 0.76
N HIS A 364 18.57 -1.14 1.30
CA HIS A 364 17.15 -1.06 0.93
C HIS A 364 16.27 -2.27 1.26
#